data_AF-A0A1M7FAG1-F1
#
_entry.id   AF-A0A1M7FAG1-F1
#
_cell.length_a   1.000
_cell.length_b   1.000
_cell.length_c   1.000
_cell.angle_alpha   90.00
_cell.angle_beta   90.00
_cell.angle_gamma   90.00
#
_symmetry.space_group_name_H-M   'P 1'
#
loop_
_entity.id
_entity.type
_entity.pdbx_description
1 polymer ?
#
loop_
_entity_poly.entity_id
_entity_poly.type
_entity_poly.pdbx_seq_one_letter_code
_entity_poly.pdbx_strand_id
1 'polypeptide(L)' 'MLLSLIRMIQAFRDYQRNVSELSQLSDRELADIGLDRSDIPRVAAGTYNG' A
#
# COMPACT_ATOMS: atom_id res chain seq x y z
N MET A 1 -1.27 19.55 -16.96
CA MET A 1 -0.60 18.40 -17.61
C MET A 1 0.61 17.93 -16.81
N LEU A 2 1.68 18.72 -16.68
CA LEU A 2 2.90 18.31 -15.96
C LEU A 2 2.64 17.98 -14.47
N LEU A 3 1.88 18.81 -13.76
CA LEU A 3 1.53 18.57 -12.36
C LEU A 3 0.75 17.26 -12.16
N SER A 4 -0.13 16.90 -13.10
CA SER A 4 -0.88 15.64 -13.06
C SER A 4 0.04 14.42 -13.22
N LEU A 5 1.05 14.53 -14.10
CA LEU A 5 2.05 13.49 -14.30
C LEU A 5 2.94 13.32 -13.07
N ILE A 6 3.40 14.43 -12.47
CA ILE A 6 4.19 14.40 -11.23
C ILE A 6 3.40 13.73 -10.10
N ARG A 7 2.12 14.10 -9.92
CA ARG A 7 1.23 13.48 -8.92
C ARG A 7 1.04 11.99 -9.17
N MET A 8 0.89 11.58 -10.42
CA MET A 8 0.76 10.16 -10.79
C MET A 8 2.02 9.37 -10.42
N ILE A 9 3.19 9.91 -10.70
CA ILE A 9 4.47 9.28 -10.34
C ILE A 9 4.62 9.20 -8.82
N GLN A 10 4.27 10.27 -8.09
CA GLN A 10 4.30 10.27 -6.63
C GLN A 10 3.37 9.20 -6.05
N ALA A 11 2.12 9.15 -6.48
CA ALA A 11 1.16 8.14 -6.04
C ALA A 11 1.64 6.71 -6.32
N PHE A 12 2.29 6.47 -7.47
CA PHE A 12 2.87 5.17 -7.78
C PHE A 12 4.05 4.82 -6.87
N ARG A 13 4.92 5.80 -6.56
CA ARG A 13 6.05 5.60 -5.64
C ARG A 13 5.58 5.32 -4.23
N ASP A 14 4.56 6.03 -3.76
CA ASP A 14 3.97 5.84 -2.45
C ASP A 14 3.29 4.47 -2.35
N TYR A 15 2.56 4.06 -3.39
CA TYR A 15 2.01 2.71 -3.50
C TYR A 15 3.10 1.63 -3.38
N GLN A 16 4.17 1.72 -4.17
CA GLN A 16 5.27 0.74 -4.15
C GLN A 16 5.98 0.69 -2.79
N ARG A 17 6.16 1.85 -2.15
CA ARG A 17 6.72 1.94 -0.80
C ARG A 17 5.81 1.20 0.20
N ASN A 18 4.51 1.50 0.19
CA ASN A 18 3.55 0.87 1.10
C ASN A 18 3.47 -0.65 0.90
N VAL A 19 3.47 -1.13 -0.35
CA VAL A 19 3.53 -2.56 -0.66
C VAL A 19 4.80 -3.18 -0.10
N SER A 20 5.96 -2.56 -0.30
CA SER A 20 7.24 -3.08 0.20
C SER A 20 7.28 -3.14 1.73
N GLU A 21 6.82 -2.09 2.40
CA GLU A 21 6.76 -2.02 3.86
C GLU A 21 5.82 -3.08 4.45
N LEU A 22 4.60 -3.21 3.92
CA LEU A 22 3.64 -4.23 4.35
C LEU A 22 4.09 -5.65 3.98
N SER A 23 4.78 -5.84 2.86
CA SER A 23 5.26 -7.17 2.44
C SER A 23 6.40 -7.69 3.29
N GLN A 24 7.15 -6.79 3.95
CA GLN A 24 8.20 -7.13 4.92
C GLN A 24 7.64 -7.64 6.24
N LEU A 25 6.39 -7.28 6.58
CA LEU A 25 5.72 -7.82 7.75
C LEU A 25 5.40 -9.30 7.54
N SER A 26 5.52 -10.06 8.63
CA SER A 26 5.08 -11.45 8.69
C SER A 26 3.56 -11.55 8.73
N ASP A 27 3.02 -12.71 8.38
CA ASP A 27 1.56 -12.93 8.38
C ASP A 27 0.95 -12.76 9.78
N ARG A 28 1.72 -13.02 10.85
CA ARG A 28 1.29 -12.74 12.23
C ARG A 28 1.22 -11.23 12.51
N GLU A 29 2.22 -10.47 12.12
CA GLU A 29 2.22 -9.00 12.33
C GLU A 29 1.11 -8.33 11.55
N LEU A 30 0.82 -8.80 10.33
CA LEU A 30 -0.35 -8.37 9.56
C LEU A 30 -1.65 -8.74 10.28
N ALA A 31 -1.78 -9.97 10.78
CA ALA A 31 -2.97 -10.40 11.51
C ALA A 31 -3.18 -9.63 12.83
N ASP A 32 -2.10 -9.24 13.52
CA ASP A 32 -2.16 -8.46 14.76
C ASP A 32 -2.75 -7.06 14.53
N ILE A 33 -2.61 -6.50 13.32
CA ILE A 33 -3.24 -5.25 12.89
C ILE A 33 -4.54 -5.47 12.10
N GLY A 34 -5.01 -6.72 12.00
CA GLY A 34 -6.25 -7.08 11.33
C GLY A 34 -6.18 -7.07 9.79
N LEU A 35 -5.00 -7.24 9.22
CA LEU A 35 -4.79 -7.34 7.77
C LEU A 35 -4.39 -8.75 7.35
N ASP A 36 -4.87 -9.19 6.19
CA ASP A 36 -4.32 -10.34 5.49
C ASP A 36 -3.31 -9.89 4.41
N ARG A 37 -2.37 -10.77 4.04
CA ARG A 37 -1.40 -10.47 2.96
C ARG A 37 -2.09 -10.15 1.62
N SER A 38 -3.29 -10.70 1.38
CA SER A 38 -4.13 -10.39 0.23
C SER A 38 -4.76 -8.98 0.27
N ASP A 39 -4.77 -8.32 1.43
CA ASP A 39 -5.29 -6.95 1.59
C ASP A 39 -4.25 -5.88 1.26
N ILE A 40 -2.96 -6.22 1.30
CA ILE A 40 -1.83 -5.30 1.04
C ILE A 40 -2.04 -4.45 -0.22
N PRO A 41 -2.45 -5.00 -1.39
CA PRO A 41 -2.67 -4.19 -2.58
C PRO A 41 -3.79 -3.16 -2.42
N ARG A 42 -4.86 -3.49 -1.69
CA ARG A 42 -5.97 -2.55 -1.42
C ARG A 42 -5.56 -1.47 -0.41
N VAL A 43 -4.83 -1.85 0.63
CA VAL A 43 -4.30 -0.92 1.64
C VAL A 43 -3.32 0.05 1.01
N ALA A 44 -2.37 -0.46 0.22
CA ALA A 44 -1.39 0.37 -0.48
C ALA A 44 -2.04 1.31 -1.51
N ALA A 45 -3.15 0.90 -2.12
CA ALA A 45 -3.93 1.74 -3.02
C ALA A 45 -4.82 2.78 -2.30
N GLY A 46 -4.89 2.74 -0.96
CA GLY A 46 -5.75 3.63 -0.17
C GLY A 46 -7.24 3.32 -0.30
N THR A 47 -7.61 2.14 -0.80
CA THR A 47 -9.00 1.72 -1.01
C THR A 47 -9.48 0.71 0.02
N TYR A 48 -8.65 0.43 1.04
CA TYR A 48 -9.01 -0.44 2.16
C TYR A 48 -9.95 0.29 3.12
N ASN A 49 -11.14 -0.27 3.29
CA ASN A 49 -12.10 0.12 4.32
C ASN A 49 -12.11 -1.05 5.31
N GLY A 50 -11.26 -0.97 6.34
CA GLY A 50 -11.20 -1.97 7.41
C GLY A 50 -12.44 -1.98 8.28
#